data_AF-A0A9E4ADK0-F1
#
_entry.id   AF-A0A9E4ADK0-F1
#
_cell.length_a   1.000
_cell.length_b   1.000
_cell.length_c   1.000
_cell.angle_alpha   90.00
_cell.angle_beta   90.00
_cell.angle_gamma   90.00
#
_symmetry.space_group_name_H-M   'P 1'
#
loop_
_entity.id
_entity.type
_entity.pdbx_description
1 polymer ?
#
loop_
_entity_poly.entity_id
_entity_poly.type
_entity_poly.pdbx_seq_one_letter_code
_entity_poly.pdbx_strand_id
1 'polypeptide(L)'
;MKTTRYSFDAIDMRTIRFFRQITKLPLILIVGCLIFNGCAALEEAQQLREAREKEKRNKEYLMLAPSKGEIKIAEDAQKAESTHYTITFGPDLKEHEDFDENSERGQFLESALGYMESLYNEMNTIFGFQPEHKIHVTLHDVYNESRNLATTTTQYRYESKGNTSLKYVTGIKMDFPLAMYKKPDVRAHELTHAFTNIYFLPTWFNEGIAVLMQTEWAKGGSHPKFDNLETNVKRNLDGVNDLEDWEFHGGSSRLLQWRYSYAYTIVSELRKRFGPDYYIKVFQLMEADQLHSKLPSKMSTSFLIYYLNQAAETDLIPFFESLHFKVRRLTKEDILQNIRQTNR
;
A
#
# COMPACT_ATOMS: atom_id res chain seq x y z
N MET A 1 31.48 18.92 86.93
CA MET A 1 32.40 19.67 86.04
C MET A 1 33.15 18.69 85.15
N LYS A 2 33.24 19.00 83.85
CA LYS A 2 33.91 18.28 82.73
C LYS A 2 33.07 17.29 81.90
N THR A 3 32.84 17.75 80.67
CA THR A 3 32.37 17.11 79.44
C THR A 3 33.51 16.44 78.66
N THR A 4 33.21 15.35 77.95
CA THR A 4 33.80 14.84 76.67
C THR A 4 33.27 13.43 76.40
N ARG A 5 33.12 12.87 75.19
CA ARG A 5 33.06 13.25 73.76
C ARG A 5 32.66 11.95 73.04
N TYR A 6 31.99 12.04 71.89
CA TYR A 6 31.52 10.93 71.05
C TYR A 6 32.65 10.03 70.49
N SER A 7 32.35 8.75 70.25
CA SER A 7 32.73 8.09 68.98
C SER A 7 31.80 6.92 68.64
N PHE A 8 31.10 7.05 67.50
CA PHE A 8 30.66 5.93 66.68
C PHE A 8 31.91 5.22 66.14
N ASP A 9 31.92 3.88 66.11
CA ASP A 9 32.27 3.07 64.93
C ASP A 9 32.70 1.66 65.34
N ALA A 10 31.85 0.69 65.01
CA ALA A 10 32.26 -0.64 64.57
C ALA A 10 31.05 -1.36 63.96
N ILE A 11 30.47 -0.79 62.88
CA ILE A 11 29.65 -1.62 61.98
C ILE A 11 30.64 -2.47 61.19
N ASP A 12 30.68 -3.73 61.60
CA ASP A 12 31.54 -4.81 61.13
C ASP A 12 31.78 -4.77 59.61
N MET A 13 33.07 -4.65 59.24
CA MET A 13 33.54 -4.64 57.85
C MET A 13 33.20 -5.93 57.09
N ARG A 14 32.79 -7.02 57.76
CA ARG A 14 32.26 -8.22 57.09
C ARG A 14 30.90 -7.97 56.45
N THR A 15 30.03 -7.18 57.08
CA THR A 15 28.68 -6.89 56.58
C THR A 15 28.73 -6.04 55.31
N ILE A 16 29.67 -5.08 55.23
CA ILE A 16 29.82 -4.20 54.06
C ILE A 16 30.44 -4.92 52.86
N ARG A 17 31.39 -5.85 53.07
CA ARG A 17 31.94 -6.67 51.97
C ARG A 17 30.92 -7.69 51.45
N PHE A 18 30.12 -8.29 52.33
CA PHE A 18 29.07 -9.22 51.93
C PHE A 18 27.96 -8.50 51.13
N PHE A 19 27.52 -7.31 51.59
CA PHE A 19 26.55 -6.51 50.84
C PHE A 19 27.10 -5.97 49.51
N ARG A 20 28.40 -5.63 49.41
CA ARG A 20 29.00 -5.21 48.12
C ARG A 20 29.16 -6.34 47.11
N GLN A 21 29.33 -7.59 47.54
CA GLN A 21 29.31 -8.74 46.62
C GLN A 21 27.87 -9.15 46.27
N ILE A 22 26.93 -9.11 47.23
CA ILE A 22 25.51 -9.41 47.01
C ILE A 22 24.81 -8.34 46.17
N THR A 23 25.28 -7.10 46.11
CA THR A 23 24.69 -6.08 45.21
C THR A 23 25.28 -6.10 43.80
N LYS A 24 26.50 -6.63 43.63
CA LYS A 24 27.11 -6.80 42.31
C LYS A 24 26.65 -8.06 41.58
N LEU A 25 26.31 -9.13 42.30
CA LEU A 25 25.80 -10.36 41.68
C LEU A 25 24.45 -10.19 40.95
N PRO A 26 23.40 -9.55 41.51
CA PRO A 26 22.13 -9.32 40.84
C PRO A 26 22.31 -8.33 39.70
N LEU A 27 23.17 -7.32 39.84
CA LEU A 27 23.38 -6.35 38.76
C LEU A 27 24.09 -6.98 37.55
N ILE A 28 25.08 -7.86 37.79
CA ILE A 28 25.77 -8.58 36.71
C ILE A 28 24.87 -9.69 36.11
N LEU A 29 24.01 -10.34 36.91
CA LEU A 29 23.00 -11.28 36.40
C LEU A 29 21.87 -10.58 35.64
N ILE A 30 21.41 -9.40 36.06
CA ILE A 30 20.35 -8.64 35.39
C ILE A 30 20.88 -8.04 34.09
N VAL A 31 22.10 -7.49 34.08
CA VAL A 31 22.73 -7.00 32.84
C VAL A 31 23.10 -8.17 31.92
N GLY A 32 23.54 -9.31 32.45
CA GLY A 32 23.72 -10.54 31.69
C GLY A 32 22.42 -11.08 31.07
N CYS A 33 21.32 -11.13 31.83
CA CYS A 33 20.02 -11.56 31.32
C CYS A 33 19.37 -10.56 30.35
N LEU A 34 19.61 -9.25 30.49
CA LEU A 34 19.08 -8.25 29.56
C LEU A 34 19.88 -8.18 28.25
N ILE A 35 21.19 -8.46 28.27
CA ILE A 35 22.01 -8.49 27.06
C ILE A 35 21.86 -9.83 26.33
N PHE A 36 21.74 -10.97 27.04
CA PHE A 36 21.51 -12.27 26.41
C PHE A 36 20.05 -12.47 25.95
N ASN A 37 19.02 -11.98 26.66
CA ASN A 37 17.63 -12.04 26.18
C ASN A 37 17.31 -10.92 25.18
N GLY A 38 18.01 -9.78 25.26
CA GLY A 38 17.85 -8.67 24.31
C GLY A 38 18.44 -8.99 22.93
N CYS A 39 19.59 -9.67 22.87
CA CYS A 39 20.14 -10.15 21.60
C CYS A 39 19.40 -11.38 21.08
N ALA A 40 19.05 -12.36 21.91
CA ALA A 40 18.35 -13.56 21.44
C ALA A 40 16.89 -13.29 20.98
N ALA A 41 16.12 -12.40 21.62
CA ALA A 41 14.76 -12.08 21.19
C ALA A 41 14.71 -11.16 19.96
N LEU A 42 15.74 -10.32 19.76
CA LEU A 42 15.91 -9.54 18.54
C LEU A 42 16.34 -10.46 17.38
N GLU A 43 17.24 -11.41 17.65
CA GLU A 43 17.70 -12.42 16.70
C GLU A 43 16.59 -13.44 16.34
N GLU A 44 15.63 -13.71 17.23
CA GLU A 44 14.44 -14.57 16.98
C GLU A 44 13.29 -13.82 16.27
N ALA A 45 13.02 -12.55 16.60
CA ALA A 45 12.02 -11.73 15.90
C ALA A 45 12.46 -11.33 14.48
N GLN A 46 13.77 -11.21 14.26
CA GLN A 46 14.38 -10.91 12.96
C GLN A 46 14.50 -12.20 12.10
N GLN A 47 14.77 -13.37 12.71
CA GLN A 47 14.66 -14.68 12.05
C GLN A 47 13.21 -15.05 11.64
N LEU A 48 12.16 -14.60 12.37
CA LEU A 48 10.73 -14.77 11.99
C LEU A 48 10.30 -13.82 10.84
N ARG A 49 10.95 -12.65 10.76
CA ARG A 49 10.76 -11.65 9.70
C ARG A 49 11.40 -12.12 8.38
N GLU A 50 12.61 -12.68 8.44
CA GLU A 50 13.34 -13.24 7.29
C GLU A 50 12.80 -14.62 6.82
N ALA A 51 12.13 -15.39 7.70
CA ALA A 51 11.46 -16.63 7.31
C ALA A 51 10.11 -16.41 6.58
N ARG A 52 9.33 -15.37 6.92
CA ARG A 52 8.13 -14.96 6.13
C ARG A 52 8.49 -14.30 4.81
N GLU A 53 9.59 -13.55 4.75
CA GLU A 53 10.14 -13.06 3.47
C GLU A 53 10.62 -14.20 2.53
N LYS A 54 10.92 -15.39 3.08
CA LYS A 54 11.25 -16.64 2.36
C LYS A 54 10.00 -17.40 1.85
N GLU A 55 8.80 -17.09 2.36
CA GLU A 55 7.48 -17.49 1.80
C GLU A 55 6.99 -16.48 0.74
N LYS A 56 7.34 -15.20 0.91
CA LYS A 56 7.09 -14.03 0.04
C LYS A 56 7.70 -14.09 -1.39
N ARG A 57 8.33 -15.19 -1.81
CA ARG A 57 8.90 -15.33 -3.18
C ARG A 57 8.73 -16.70 -3.83
N ASN A 58 8.51 -17.78 -3.10
CA ASN A 58 8.52 -19.13 -3.68
C ASN A 58 7.26 -19.55 -4.49
N LYS A 59 6.26 -18.67 -4.65
CA LYS A 59 5.20 -18.79 -5.69
C LYS A 59 5.35 -17.70 -6.77
N GLU A 60 6.57 -17.23 -6.94
CA GLU A 60 7.07 -15.98 -7.52
C GLU A 60 6.22 -15.24 -8.54
N TYR A 61 5.37 -15.88 -9.35
CA TYR A 61 4.43 -15.15 -10.20
C TYR A 61 3.19 -15.97 -10.50
N LEU A 62 2.04 -15.32 -10.40
CA LEU A 62 0.80 -16.03 -10.20
C LEU A 62 0.09 -16.46 -11.48
N MET A 63 0.06 -17.78 -11.68
CA MET A 63 -1.24 -18.43 -11.83
C MET A 63 -1.79 -18.64 -10.41
N LEU A 64 -2.52 -17.66 -9.86
CA LEU A 64 -3.20 -17.81 -8.56
C LEU A 64 -4.07 -19.06 -8.64
N ALA A 65 -3.80 -20.02 -7.76
CA ALA A 65 -4.76 -21.11 -7.56
C ALA A 65 -6.09 -20.45 -7.15
N PRO A 66 -7.22 -20.90 -7.74
CA PRO A 66 -8.53 -20.37 -7.39
C PRO A 66 -8.74 -20.45 -5.88
N SER A 67 -9.25 -19.37 -5.28
CA SER A 67 -9.70 -19.39 -3.90
C SER A 67 -10.76 -20.47 -3.72
N LYS A 68 -10.71 -21.21 -2.60
CA LYS A 68 -11.73 -22.21 -2.24
C LYS A 68 -12.99 -21.58 -1.62
N GLY A 69 -13.14 -20.26 -1.71
CA GLY A 69 -14.31 -19.54 -1.20
C GLY A 69 -15.60 -19.96 -1.90
N GLU A 70 -16.73 -19.78 -1.23
CA GLU A 70 -18.04 -20.03 -1.82
C GLU A 70 -18.31 -19.01 -2.94
N ILE A 71 -18.50 -19.49 -4.16
CA ILE A 71 -18.89 -18.68 -5.31
C ILE A 71 -20.34 -19.01 -5.65
N LYS A 72 -21.18 -17.97 -5.69
CA LYS A 72 -22.60 -18.07 -6.04
C LYS A 72 -22.80 -17.53 -7.44
N ILE A 73 -23.23 -18.39 -8.36
CA ILE A 73 -23.55 -18.01 -9.74
C ILE A 73 -25.08 -17.91 -9.85
N ALA A 74 -25.58 -16.82 -10.42
CA ALA A 74 -27.01 -16.66 -10.70
C ALA A 74 -27.49 -17.70 -11.73
N GLU A 75 -28.77 -18.06 -11.70
CA GLU A 75 -29.33 -19.11 -12.58
C GLU A 75 -29.16 -18.81 -14.09
N ASP A 76 -29.16 -17.52 -14.46
CA ASP A 76 -28.94 -17.03 -15.82
C ASP A 76 -27.46 -16.87 -16.20
N ALA A 77 -26.56 -17.15 -15.24
CA ALA A 77 -25.12 -16.95 -15.34
C ALA A 77 -24.71 -15.52 -15.78
N GLN A 78 -25.54 -14.50 -15.57
CA GLN A 78 -25.21 -13.11 -15.88
C GLN A 78 -24.43 -12.43 -14.76
N LYS A 79 -24.46 -13.01 -13.56
CA LYS A 79 -23.81 -12.48 -12.37
C LYS A 79 -23.26 -13.63 -11.53
N ALA A 80 -22.10 -13.39 -10.92
CA ALA A 80 -21.61 -14.20 -9.82
C ALA A 80 -21.12 -13.34 -8.66
N GLU A 81 -21.10 -13.94 -7.47
CA GLU A 81 -20.75 -13.28 -6.22
C GLU A 81 -19.87 -14.17 -5.35
N SER A 82 -18.93 -13.52 -4.65
CA SER A 82 -18.01 -14.10 -3.67
C SER A 82 -17.93 -13.17 -2.45
N THR A 83 -16.99 -13.42 -1.53
CA THR A 83 -16.82 -12.61 -0.31
C THR A 83 -16.55 -11.15 -0.63
N HIS A 84 -15.56 -10.87 -1.49
CA HIS A 84 -15.06 -9.52 -1.77
C HIS A 84 -15.48 -8.97 -3.13
N TYR A 85 -16.07 -9.81 -4.00
CA TYR A 85 -16.45 -9.38 -5.35
C TYR A 85 -17.89 -9.72 -5.75
N THR A 86 -18.42 -8.91 -6.66
CA THR A 86 -19.42 -9.34 -7.65
C THR A 86 -18.85 -9.18 -9.05
N ILE A 87 -19.05 -10.14 -9.94
CA ILE A 87 -18.80 -10.00 -11.38
C ILE A 87 -20.14 -10.05 -12.11
N THR A 88 -20.37 -9.10 -13.01
CA THR A 88 -21.58 -9.04 -13.85
C THR A 88 -21.19 -8.88 -15.32
N PHE A 89 -21.87 -9.61 -16.21
CA PHE A 89 -21.79 -9.38 -17.65
C PHE A 89 -22.55 -8.11 -18.04
N GLY A 90 -21.89 -7.26 -18.80
CA GLY A 90 -22.48 -6.06 -19.38
C GLY A 90 -23.57 -6.42 -20.40
N PRO A 91 -24.54 -5.51 -20.66
CA PRO A 91 -25.59 -5.76 -21.64
C PRO A 91 -25.08 -6.09 -23.04
N ASP A 92 -23.91 -5.57 -23.39
CA ASP A 92 -23.21 -5.76 -24.66
C ASP A 92 -22.59 -7.16 -24.83
N LEU A 93 -22.51 -7.95 -23.76
CA LEU A 93 -21.99 -9.32 -23.79
C LEU A 93 -23.06 -10.41 -23.88
N LYS A 94 -24.35 -10.05 -23.89
CA LYS A 94 -25.45 -11.03 -23.91
C LYS A 94 -25.51 -11.89 -25.17
N GLU A 95 -24.99 -11.37 -26.28
CA GLU A 95 -25.00 -12.02 -27.61
C GLU A 95 -23.55 -12.26 -28.11
N HIS A 96 -22.58 -12.30 -27.20
CA HIS A 96 -21.18 -12.49 -27.57
C HIS A 96 -20.88 -13.99 -27.74
N GLU A 97 -20.31 -14.38 -28.88
CA GLU A 97 -20.07 -15.78 -29.28
C GLU A 97 -19.35 -16.65 -28.23
N ASP A 98 -18.35 -16.09 -27.51
CA ASP A 98 -17.64 -16.78 -26.41
C ASP A 98 -18.53 -17.12 -25.19
N PHE A 99 -19.75 -16.59 -25.13
CA PHE A 99 -20.62 -16.58 -23.96
C PHE A 99 -22.08 -16.75 -24.36
N ASP A 100 -22.41 -17.56 -25.36
CA ASP A 100 -23.81 -17.75 -25.78
C ASP A 100 -24.57 -18.62 -24.77
N GLU A 101 -23.90 -19.59 -24.13
CA GLU A 101 -24.54 -20.51 -23.17
C GLU A 101 -24.36 -20.12 -21.69
N ASN A 102 -25.36 -20.46 -20.85
CA ASN A 102 -25.26 -20.29 -19.39
C ASN A 102 -24.09 -21.09 -18.78
N SER A 103 -23.80 -22.27 -19.33
CA SER A 103 -22.73 -23.18 -18.90
C SER A 103 -21.35 -22.53 -19.05
N GLU A 104 -21.09 -21.92 -20.20
CA GLU A 104 -19.84 -21.22 -20.52
C GLU A 104 -19.65 -20.00 -19.64
N ARG A 105 -20.69 -19.17 -19.51
CA ARG A 105 -20.71 -18.01 -18.60
C ARG A 105 -20.43 -18.43 -17.16
N GLY A 106 -21.08 -19.50 -16.69
CA GLY A 106 -20.92 -20.03 -15.33
C GLY A 106 -19.49 -20.48 -15.04
N GLN A 107 -18.91 -21.31 -15.91
CA GLN A 107 -17.53 -21.78 -15.77
C GLN A 107 -16.53 -20.63 -15.78
N PHE A 108 -16.72 -19.66 -16.68
CA PHE A 108 -15.90 -18.47 -16.73
C PHE A 108 -15.99 -17.67 -15.43
N LEU A 109 -17.20 -17.39 -14.93
CA LEU A 109 -17.42 -16.62 -13.70
C LEU A 109 -16.81 -17.29 -12.47
N GLU A 110 -16.93 -18.62 -12.37
CA GLU A 110 -16.32 -19.40 -11.28
C GLU A 110 -14.80 -19.24 -11.27
N SER A 111 -14.16 -19.48 -12.42
CA SER A 111 -12.71 -19.33 -12.56
C SER A 111 -12.25 -17.89 -12.33
N ALA A 112 -13.00 -16.91 -12.85
CA ALA A 112 -12.70 -15.49 -12.74
C ALA A 112 -12.73 -15.02 -11.28
N LEU A 113 -13.81 -15.33 -10.55
CA LEU A 113 -13.94 -14.98 -9.14
C LEU A 113 -12.92 -15.71 -8.27
N GLY A 114 -12.69 -17.00 -8.51
CA GLY A 114 -11.67 -17.76 -7.79
C GLY A 114 -10.29 -17.11 -7.91
N TYR A 115 -9.92 -16.63 -9.09
CA TYR A 115 -8.68 -15.89 -9.30
C TYR A 115 -8.68 -14.52 -8.61
N MET A 116 -9.75 -13.73 -8.75
CA MET A 116 -9.84 -12.39 -8.14
C MET A 116 -9.79 -12.42 -6.62
N GLU A 117 -10.43 -13.40 -5.98
CA GLU A 117 -10.36 -13.60 -4.52
C GLU A 117 -8.94 -13.89 -4.05
N SER A 118 -8.20 -14.72 -4.79
CA SER A 118 -6.79 -14.96 -4.49
C SER A 118 -5.95 -13.69 -4.68
N LEU A 119 -6.25 -12.89 -5.70
CA LEU A 119 -5.57 -11.62 -5.97
C LEU A 119 -5.83 -10.59 -4.86
N TYR A 120 -7.06 -10.53 -4.35
CA TYR A 120 -7.44 -9.69 -3.20
C TYR A 120 -6.63 -10.02 -1.96
N ASN A 121 -6.51 -11.32 -1.64
CA ASN A 121 -5.77 -11.78 -0.46
C ASN A 121 -4.29 -11.37 -0.53
N GLU A 122 -3.69 -11.39 -1.72
CA GLU A 122 -2.34 -10.88 -1.86
C GLU A 122 -2.28 -9.36 -1.73
N MET A 123 -3.16 -8.60 -2.41
CA MET A 123 -3.17 -7.14 -2.27
C MET A 123 -3.31 -6.72 -0.81
N ASN A 124 -4.16 -7.40 -0.04
CA ASN A 124 -4.26 -7.21 1.41
C ASN A 124 -2.93 -7.50 2.14
N THR A 125 -2.21 -8.55 1.76
CA THR A 125 -0.89 -8.85 2.33
C THR A 125 0.14 -7.77 2.02
N ILE A 126 0.06 -7.17 0.83
CA ILE A 126 1.02 -6.17 0.33
C ILE A 126 0.72 -4.77 0.84
N PHE A 127 -0.54 -4.44 1.07
CA PHE A 127 -0.94 -3.11 1.55
C PHE A 127 -1.21 -3.09 3.05
N GLY A 128 -1.48 -4.25 3.66
CA GLY A 128 -1.74 -4.38 5.10
C GLY A 128 -3.11 -3.84 5.55
N PHE A 129 -4.03 -3.60 4.61
CA PHE A 129 -5.41 -3.18 4.89
C PHE A 129 -6.37 -3.76 3.82
N GLN A 130 -7.67 -3.73 4.13
CA GLN A 130 -8.74 -4.22 3.27
C GLN A 130 -9.76 -3.12 2.98
N PRO A 131 -10.19 -2.94 1.73
CA PRO A 131 -11.37 -2.13 1.42
C PRO A 131 -12.61 -2.72 2.09
N GLU A 132 -13.38 -1.87 2.79
CA GLU A 132 -14.61 -2.29 3.49
C GLU A 132 -15.74 -2.71 2.54
N HIS A 133 -15.75 -2.14 1.32
CA HIS A 133 -16.81 -2.37 0.35
C HIS A 133 -16.46 -3.51 -0.61
N LYS A 134 -17.49 -4.27 -0.96
CA LYS A 134 -17.44 -5.25 -2.04
C LYS A 134 -17.07 -4.56 -3.36
N ILE A 135 -16.17 -5.18 -4.12
CA ILE A 135 -15.70 -4.65 -5.40
C ILE A 135 -16.61 -5.17 -6.52
N HIS A 136 -17.21 -4.25 -7.26
CA HIS A 136 -18.14 -4.57 -8.34
C HIS A 136 -17.41 -4.54 -9.69
N VAL A 137 -17.23 -5.69 -10.31
CA VAL A 137 -16.62 -5.83 -11.63
C VAL A 137 -17.71 -5.98 -12.68
N THR A 138 -17.71 -5.12 -13.70
CA THR A 138 -18.55 -5.27 -14.89
C THR A 138 -17.67 -5.60 -16.09
N LEU A 139 -18.02 -6.68 -16.79
CA LEU A 139 -17.34 -7.10 -18.01
C LEU A 139 -18.07 -6.56 -19.24
N HIS A 140 -17.34 -6.09 -20.22
CA HIS A 140 -17.87 -5.52 -21.47
C HIS A 140 -17.14 -6.18 -22.66
N ASP A 141 -17.73 -6.20 -23.86
CA ASP A 141 -16.94 -6.36 -25.08
C ASP A 141 -16.18 -5.06 -25.34
N VAL A 142 -16.92 -3.95 -25.35
CA VAL A 142 -16.40 -2.61 -25.61
C VAL A 142 -16.85 -1.67 -24.50
N TYR A 143 -15.89 -1.04 -23.81
CA TYR A 143 -16.17 -0.05 -22.78
C TYR A 143 -15.65 1.32 -23.22
N ASN A 144 -16.51 2.35 -23.18
CA ASN A 144 -16.19 3.70 -23.65
C ASN A 144 -15.51 3.70 -25.03
N GLU A 145 -16.11 3.01 -26.00
CA GLU A 145 -15.63 2.89 -27.39
C GLU A 145 -14.26 2.18 -27.54
N SER A 146 -13.77 1.50 -26.49
CA SER A 146 -12.48 0.83 -26.48
C SER A 146 -12.55 -0.59 -25.94
N ARG A 147 -11.81 -1.51 -26.59
CA ARG A 147 -11.53 -2.85 -26.06
C ARG A 147 -10.29 -2.91 -25.18
N ASN A 148 -9.58 -1.78 -25.04
CA ASN A 148 -8.25 -1.71 -24.43
C ASN A 148 -8.19 -0.77 -23.22
N LEU A 149 -9.34 -0.39 -22.67
CA LEU A 149 -9.43 0.51 -21.52
C LEU A 149 -10.15 -0.19 -20.36
N ALA A 150 -9.39 -0.64 -19.37
CA ALA A 150 -9.93 -1.02 -18.07
C ALA A 150 -9.91 0.20 -17.14
N THR A 151 -10.87 0.29 -16.22
CA THR A 151 -10.93 1.38 -15.25
C THR A 151 -11.37 0.90 -13.88
N THR A 152 -10.90 1.60 -12.84
CA THR A 152 -11.32 1.41 -11.46
C THR A 152 -11.73 2.73 -10.85
N THR A 153 -12.97 2.80 -10.36
CA THR A 153 -13.57 3.99 -9.77
C THR A 153 -14.02 3.70 -8.35
N THR A 154 -13.67 4.59 -7.43
CA THR A 154 -14.20 4.58 -6.06
C THR A 154 -15.29 5.64 -5.96
N GLN A 155 -16.45 5.26 -5.42
CA GLN A 155 -17.57 6.14 -5.18
C GLN A 155 -17.51 6.67 -3.75
N TYR A 156 -17.82 7.95 -3.60
CA TYR A 156 -17.74 8.65 -2.33
C TYR A 156 -19.04 9.39 -2.02
N ARG A 157 -19.35 9.46 -0.74
CA ARG A 157 -20.33 10.37 -0.17
C ARG A 157 -19.66 11.22 0.90
N TYR A 158 -19.97 12.50 0.93
CA TYR A 158 -19.48 13.42 1.94
C TYR A 158 -20.60 13.71 2.94
N GLU A 159 -20.29 13.62 4.24
CA GLU A 159 -21.22 14.02 5.29
C GLU A 159 -20.58 15.05 6.22
N SER A 160 -21.34 16.10 6.54
CA SER A 160 -20.92 17.09 7.52
C SER A 160 -21.22 16.61 8.94
N LYS A 161 -20.19 16.49 9.78
CA LYS A 161 -20.30 16.30 11.23
C LYS A 161 -19.79 17.54 11.96
N GLY A 162 -20.71 18.42 12.35
CA GLY A 162 -20.35 19.75 12.86
C GLY A 162 -19.66 20.58 11.77
N ASN A 163 -18.51 21.17 12.09
CA ASN A 163 -17.71 21.97 11.15
C ASN A 163 -16.65 21.11 10.40
N THR A 164 -16.94 19.83 10.16
CA THR A 164 -16.02 18.91 9.50
C THR A 164 -16.77 18.11 8.46
N SER A 165 -16.36 18.24 7.19
CA SER A 165 -16.78 17.33 6.12
C SER A 165 -15.95 16.05 6.19
N LEU A 166 -16.62 14.90 6.30
CA LEU A 166 -15.99 13.58 6.28
C LEU A 166 -16.37 12.84 5.00
N LYS A 167 -15.39 12.15 4.44
CA LYS A 167 -15.56 11.31 3.26
C LYS A 167 -15.86 9.89 3.67
N TYR A 168 -16.85 9.28 3.03
CA TYR A 168 -17.20 7.88 3.17
C TYR A 168 -17.14 7.23 1.79
N VAL A 169 -16.44 6.11 1.69
CA VAL A 169 -16.54 5.26 0.50
C VAL A 169 -17.95 4.66 0.50
N THR A 170 -18.57 4.54 -0.67
CA THR A 170 -19.90 3.93 -0.82
C THR A 170 -19.90 2.75 -1.77
N GLY A 171 -18.83 2.58 -2.55
CA GLY A 171 -18.68 1.48 -3.49
C GLY A 171 -17.37 1.58 -4.25
N ILE A 172 -16.93 0.45 -4.78
CA ILE A 172 -15.80 0.35 -5.69
C ILE A 172 -16.29 -0.37 -6.94
N LYS A 173 -16.06 0.23 -8.09
CA LYS A 173 -16.45 -0.32 -9.39
C LYS A 173 -15.22 -0.49 -10.27
N MET A 174 -15.13 -1.62 -10.94
CA MET A 174 -14.14 -1.88 -11.98
C MET A 174 -14.89 -2.20 -13.28
N ASP A 175 -14.56 -1.52 -14.37
CA ASP A 175 -15.09 -1.83 -15.70
C ASP A 175 -13.96 -2.42 -16.56
N PHE A 176 -14.20 -3.59 -17.16
CA PHE A 176 -13.23 -4.24 -18.03
C PHE A 176 -13.85 -4.68 -19.35
N PRO A 177 -13.27 -4.26 -20.48
CA PRO A 177 -13.34 -5.06 -21.69
C PRO A 177 -12.78 -6.47 -21.45
N LEU A 178 -13.41 -7.50 -22.00
CA LEU A 178 -12.95 -8.90 -21.87
C LEU A 178 -11.50 -9.07 -22.29
N ALA A 179 -11.08 -8.39 -23.36
CA ALA A 179 -9.70 -8.43 -23.85
C ALA A 179 -8.68 -7.93 -22.81
N MET A 180 -9.07 -6.99 -21.95
CA MET A 180 -8.25 -6.51 -20.84
C MET A 180 -8.39 -7.43 -19.62
N TYR A 181 -9.60 -7.90 -19.31
CA TYR A 181 -9.82 -8.81 -18.17
C TYR A 181 -9.04 -10.13 -18.30
N LYS A 182 -8.91 -10.66 -19.52
CA LYS A 182 -8.11 -11.86 -19.81
C LYS A 182 -6.61 -11.66 -19.52
N LYS A 183 -6.13 -10.43 -19.33
CA LYS A 183 -4.73 -10.11 -18.99
C LYS A 183 -4.53 -10.08 -17.46
N PRO A 184 -3.74 -11.01 -16.88
CA PRO A 184 -3.52 -11.06 -15.43
C PRO A 184 -2.91 -9.79 -14.84
N ASP A 185 -2.00 -9.16 -15.58
CA ASP A 185 -1.26 -7.98 -15.16
C ASP A 185 -2.17 -6.73 -15.12
N VAL A 186 -3.09 -6.57 -16.08
CA VAL A 186 -4.09 -5.50 -16.06
C VAL A 186 -5.05 -5.65 -14.88
N ARG A 187 -5.47 -6.88 -14.54
CA ARG A 187 -6.29 -7.10 -13.33
C ARG A 187 -5.57 -6.71 -12.05
N ALA A 188 -4.26 -6.99 -11.94
CA ALA A 188 -3.46 -6.58 -10.79
C ALA A 188 -3.30 -5.05 -10.70
N HIS A 189 -3.12 -4.38 -11.85
CA HIS A 189 -3.06 -2.92 -11.94
C HIS A 189 -4.36 -2.29 -11.42
N GLU A 190 -5.49 -2.68 -11.99
CA GLU A 190 -6.79 -2.13 -11.62
C GLU A 190 -7.18 -2.48 -10.18
N LEU A 191 -6.87 -3.69 -9.70
CA LEU A 191 -7.16 -4.03 -8.31
C LEU A 191 -6.32 -3.20 -7.34
N THR A 192 -5.11 -2.82 -7.72
CA THR A 192 -4.31 -1.90 -6.91
C THR A 192 -5.06 -0.59 -6.68
N HIS A 193 -5.65 -0.02 -7.73
CA HIS A 193 -6.48 1.18 -7.63
C HIS A 193 -7.70 1.00 -6.72
N ALA A 194 -8.30 -0.19 -6.67
CA ALA A 194 -9.40 -0.48 -5.75
C ALA A 194 -8.98 -0.33 -4.27
N PHE A 195 -7.72 -0.65 -3.95
CA PHE A 195 -7.15 -0.47 -2.62
C PHE A 195 -6.71 0.98 -2.37
N THR A 196 -6.05 1.61 -3.34
CA THR A 196 -5.31 2.85 -3.10
C THR A 196 -6.11 4.12 -3.35
N ASN A 197 -7.14 4.10 -4.20
CA ASN A 197 -7.92 5.28 -4.56
C ASN A 197 -8.57 5.98 -3.35
N ILE A 198 -8.90 5.23 -2.29
CA ILE A 198 -9.52 5.74 -1.06
C ILE A 198 -8.67 6.83 -0.37
N TYR A 199 -7.35 6.80 -0.57
CA TYR A 199 -6.40 7.73 0.06
C TYR A 199 -6.16 9.01 -0.75
N PHE A 200 -6.77 9.17 -1.93
CA PHE A 200 -6.56 10.35 -2.80
C PHE A 200 -5.08 10.67 -3.05
N LEU A 201 -4.28 9.64 -3.29
CA LEU A 201 -2.84 9.77 -3.51
C LEU A 201 -2.52 10.66 -4.72
N PRO A 202 -1.34 11.30 -4.77
CA PRO A 202 -0.84 11.90 -6.00
C PRO A 202 -0.85 10.87 -7.13
N THR A 203 -1.32 11.26 -8.32
CA THR A 203 -1.49 10.36 -9.48
C THR A 203 -0.23 9.58 -9.78
N TRP A 204 0.93 10.23 -9.76
CA TRP A 204 2.21 9.56 -10.03
C TRP A 204 2.49 8.42 -9.05
N PHE A 205 2.14 8.58 -7.78
CA PHE A 205 2.38 7.54 -6.80
C PHE A 205 1.38 6.41 -6.95
N ASN A 206 0.11 6.76 -7.17
CA ASN A 206 -0.97 5.79 -7.38
C ASN A 206 -0.67 4.89 -8.59
N GLU A 207 -0.39 5.50 -9.74
CA GLU A 207 -0.03 4.77 -10.97
C GLU A 207 1.33 4.07 -10.84
N GLY A 208 2.30 4.68 -10.17
CA GLY A 208 3.60 4.05 -9.92
C GLY A 208 3.45 2.73 -9.17
N ILE A 209 2.67 2.71 -8.08
CA ILE A 209 2.40 1.49 -7.30
C ILE A 209 1.60 0.48 -8.12
N ALA A 210 0.59 0.91 -8.89
CA ALA A 210 -0.17 0.02 -9.77
C ALA A 210 0.72 -0.64 -10.84
N VAL A 211 1.63 0.12 -11.46
CA VAL A 211 2.61 -0.42 -12.42
C VAL A 211 3.64 -1.31 -11.74
N LEU A 212 4.05 -1.02 -10.50
CA LEU A 212 4.90 -1.91 -9.72
C LEU A 212 4.24 -3.26 -9.49
N MET A 213 2.95 -3.27 -9.10
CA MET A 213 2.17 -4.49 -8.95
C MET A 213 1.99 -5.23 -10.27
N GLN A 214 1.66 -4.51 -11.34
CA GLN A 214 1.54 -5.05 -12.67
C GLN A 214 2.84 -5.73 -13.14
N THR A 215 3.98 -5.03 -13.00
CA THR A 215 5.25 -5.45 -13.61
C THR A 215 6.01 -6.42 -12.73
N GLU A 216 6.22 -6.09 -11.45
CA GLU A 216 7.05 -6.88 -10.55
C GLU A 216 6.32 -8.05 -9.91
N TRP A 217 5.01 -7.95 -9.71
CA TRP A 217 4.26 -8.98 -9.00
C TRP A 217 3.44 -9.86 -9.96
N ALA A 218 2.88 -9.28 -11.03
CA ALA A 218 2.11 -10.05 -12.02
C ALA A 218 2.89 -10.48 -13.29
N LYS A 219 4.21 -10.24 -13.38
CA LYS A 219 5.03 -10.40 -14.63
C LYS A 219 4.50 -9.65 -15.84
N GLY A 220 3.83 -8.52 -15.65
CA GLY A 220 3.53 -7.63 -16.75
C GLY A 220 4.81 -7.15 -17.44
N GLY A 221 4.70 -6.75 -18.71
CA GLY A 221 5.85 -6.37 -19.55
C GLY A 221 5.73 -5.00 -20.23
N SER A 222 4.82 -4.14 -19.81
CA SER A 222 4.48 -2.91 -20.56
C SER A 222 5.26 -1.66 -20.19
N HIS A 223 5.98 -1.63 -19.07
CA HIS A 223 6.67 -0.43 -18.58
C HIS A 223 8.11 -0.73 -18.14
N PRO A 224 9.12 -0.34 -18.94
CA PRO A 224 10.52 -0.53 -18.56
C PRO A 224 10.92 0.43 -17.42
N LYS A 225 11.83 -0.01 -16.55
CA LYS A 225 12.48 0.89 -15.59
C LYS A 225 13.52 1.77 -16.29
N PHE A 226 13.78 2.93 -15.71
CA PHE A 226 14.95 3.71 -16.05
C PHE A 226 16.15 3.32 -15.17
N ASP A 227 17.32 3.15 -15.77
CA ASP A 227 18.55 2.82 -15.04
C ASP A 227 19.05 3.95 -14.13
N ASN A 228 18.65 5.19 -14.43
CA ASN A 228 19.01 6.38 -13.66
C ASN A 228 17.85 7.38 -13.67
N LEU A 229 17.32 7.72 -12.49
CA LEU A 229 16.21 8.65 -12.34
C LEU A 229 16.63 10.09 -12.72
N GLU A 230 17.77 10.57 -12.24
CA GLU A 230 18.22 11.95 -12.45
C GLU A 230 18.41 12.30 -13.93
N THR A 231 18.94 11.37 -14.74
CA THR A 231 19.16 11.61 -16.17
C THR A 231 17.89 11.47 -17.02
N ASN A 232 16.86 10.83 -16.49
CA ASN A 232 15.59 10.57 -17.20
C ASN A 232 14.45 11.46 -16.72
N VAL A 233 14.69 12.37 -15.78
CA VAL A 233 13.69 13.34 -15.30
C VAL A 233 13.24 14.25 -16.44
N LYS A 234 11.93 14.41 -16.60
CA LYS A 234 11.34 15.47 -17.43
C LYS A 234 10.76 16.53 -16.53
N ARG A 235 10.91 17.78 -16.97
CA ARG A 235 10.42 18.95 -16.24
C ARG A 235 9.34 19.65 -17.06
N ASN A 236 8.35 20.20 -16.38
CA ASN A 236 7.34 21.07 -16.96
C ASN A 236 7.91 22.48 -17.25
N LEU A 237 7.07 23.40 -17.69
CA LEU A 237 7.47 24.77 -18.02
C LEU A 237 7.97 25.57 -16.80
N ASP A 238 7.58 25.18 -15.59
CA ASP A 238 8.03 25.80 -14.34
C ASP A 238 9.33 25.18 -13.80
N GLY A 239 9.93 24.23 -14.54
CA GLY A 239 11.15 23.54 -14.13
C GLY A 239 10.94 22.49 -13.02
N VAL A 240 9.70 22.14 -12.73
CA VAL A 240 9.30 21.13 -11.74
C VAL A 240 9.11 19.78 -12.44
N ASN A 241 9.26 18.67 -11.72
CA ASN A 241 9.02 17.34 -12.23
C ASN A 241 7.64 17.24 -12.90
N ASP A 242 7.60 16.77 -14.15
CA ASP A 242 6.39 16.68 -14.96
C ASP A 242 5.32 15.73 -14.37
N LEU A 243 5.70 14.87 -13.42
CA LEU A 243 4.76 14.06 -12.63
C LEU A 243 3.84 14.88 -11.70
N GLU A 244 4.21 16.11 -11.33
CA GLU A 244 3.40 16.98 -10.46
C GLU A 244 2.13 17.47 -11.17
N ASP A 245 2.20 17.70 -12.49
CA ASP A 245 1.07 18.11 -13.33
C ASP A 245 0.29 16.92 -13.89
N TRP A 246 0.57 15.71 -13.42
CA TRP A 246 -0.09 14.52 -13.92
C TRP A 246 -1.50 14.39 -13.34
N GLU A 247 -2.49 14.90 -14.07
CA GLU A 247 -3.91 14.79 -13.70
C GLU A 247 -4.67 13.75 -14.54
N PHE A 248 -4.30 13.59 -15.81
CA PHE A 248 -4.98 12.71 -16.75
C PHE A 248 -4.10 11.52 -17.16
N HIS A 249 -4.64 10.31 -17.05
CA HIS A 249 -3.94 9.05 -17.33
C HIS A 249 -4.50 8.29 -18.55
N GLY A 250 -5.41 8.91 -19.32
CA GLY A 250 -5.92 8.39 -20.59
C GLY A 250 -5.07 8.80 -21.80
N GLY A 251 -5.03 7.93 -22.82
CA GLY A 251 -4.34 8.19 -24.10
C GLY A 251 -3.06 7.38 -24.29
N SER A 252 -2.31 7.69 -25.36
CA SER A 252 -1.12 6.92 -25.78
C SER A 252 0.11 7.80 -26.06
N SER A 253 0.16 9.00 -25.47
CA SER A 253 1.27 9.93 -25.71
C SER A 253 2.59 9.39 -25.16
N ARG A 254 3.71 9.71 -25.83
CA ARG A 254 5.06 9.38 -25.32
C ARG A 254 5.33 9.97 -23.95
N LEU A 255 4.73 11.13 -23.64
CA LEU A 255 4.84 11.73 -22.33
C LEU A 255 4.14 10.86 -21.28
N LEU A 256 2.93 10.39 -21.57
CA LEU A 256 2.18 9.51 -20.67
C LEU A 256 2.94 8.19 -20.42
N GLN A 257 3.47 7.55 -21.47
CA GLN A 257 4.29 6.34 -21.31
C GLN A 257 5.53 6.59 -20.42
N TRP A 258 6.18 7.74 -20.59
CA TRP A 258 7.26 8.16 -19.71
C TRP A 258 6.77 8.36 -18.28
N ARG A 259 5.62 9.01 -18.05
CA ARG A 259 5.06 9.24 -16.70
C ARG A 259 4.85 7.94 -15.94
N TYR A 260 4.19 6.94 -16.56
CA TYR A 260 4.01 5.61 -15.97
C TYR A 260 5.34 4.95 -15.64
N SER A 261 6.27 4.90 -16.60
CA SER A 261 7.57 4.23 -16.45
C SER A 261 8.45 4.92 -15.39
N TYR A 262 8.44 6.25 -15.35
CA TYR A 262 9.24 7.04 -14.44
C TYR A 262 8.69 6.99 -13.01
N ALA A 263 7.37 7.12 -12.85
CA ALA A 263 6.68 6.90 -11.58
C ALA A 263 6.95 5.50 -11.01
N TYR A 264 6.79 4.46 -11.85
CA TYR A 264 7.14 3.08 -11.52
C TYR A 264 8.60 2.95 -11.03
N THR A 265 9.54 3.57 -11.75
CA THR A 265 10.96 3.52 -11.39
C THR A 265 11.20 4.14 -10.01
N ILE A 266 10.58 5.29 -9.70
CA ILE A 266 10.68 5.93 -8.37
C ILE A 266 10.17 4.98 -7.28
N VAL A 267 8.97 4.43 -7.42
CA VAL A 267 8.40 3.58 -6.37
C VAL A 267 9.19 2.28 -6.22
N SER A 268 9.67 1.72 -7.32
CA SER A 268 10.50 0.52 -7.30
C SER A 268 11.81 0.75 -6.57
N GLU A 269 12.47 1.89 -6.80
CA GLU A 269 13.72 2.22 -6.11
C GLU A 269 13.51 2.49 -4.61
N LEU A 270 12.41 3.13 -4.22
CA LEU A 270 12.07 3.27 -2.79
C LEU A 270 11.85 1.91 -2.12
N ARG A 271 11.07 1.01 -2.74
CA ARG A 271 10.87 -0.36 -2.23
C ARG A 271 12.19 -1.14 -2.14
N LYS A 272 13.04 -1.03 -3.16
CA LYS A 272 14.35 -1.69 -3.19
C LYS A 272 15.26 -1.17 -2.07
N ARG A 273 15.24 0.13 -1.79
CA ARG A 273 16.07 0.77 -0.77
C ARG A 273 15.63 0.46 0.66
N PHE A 274 14.31 0.42 0.91
CA PHE A 274 13.76 0.31 2.27
C PHE A 274 13.12 -1.06 2.57
N GLY A 275 13.16 -1.98 1.62
CA GLY A 275 12.72 -3.36 1.78
C GLY A 275 11.26 -3.59 1.34
N PRO A 276 10.86 -4.87 1.25
CA PRO A 276 9.58 -5.27 0.65
C PRO A 276 8.37 -4.95 1.54
N ASP A 277 8.57 -4.56 2.81
CA ASP A 277 7.51 -4.12 3.73
C ASP A 277 7.31 -2.60 3.73
N TYR A 278 8.11 -1.86 2.96
CA TYR A 278 8.13 -0.41 3.01
C TYR A 278 6.74 0.21 2.78
N TYR A 279 6.01 -0.24 1.75
CA TYR A 279 4.68 0.30 1.46
C TYR A 279 3.61 -0.14 2.45
N ILE A 280 3.73 -1.34 3.05
CA ILE A 280 2.86 -1.75 4.16
C ILE A 280 2.95 -0.72 5.28
N LYS A 281 4.16 -0.34 5.69
CA LYS A 281 4.37 0.67 6.73
C LYS A 281 3.77 2.03 6.34
N VAL A 282 3.95 2.46 5.09
CA VAL A 282 3.40 3.73 4.59
C VAL A 282 1.88 3.75 4.73
N PHE A 283 1.19 2.72 4.26
CA PHE A 283 -0.27 2.66 4.34
C PHE A 283 -0.78 2.49 5.77
N GLN A 284 -0.07 1.73 6.62
CA GLN A 284 -0.40 1.64 8.06
C GLN A 284 -0.35 3.00 8.75
N LEU A 285 0.62 3.85 8.40
CA LEU A 285 0.71 5.22 8.94
C LEU A 285 -0.45 6.11 8.46
N MET A 286 -0.80 6.02 7.17
CA MET A 286 -1.95 6.74 6.61
C MET A 286 -3.29 6.28 7.23
N GLU A 287 -3.40 4.99 7.51
CA GLU A 287 -4.56 4.38 8.15
C GLU A 287 -4.69 4.79 9.61
N ALA A 288 -3.58 4.82 10.36
CA ALA A 288 -3.54 5.30 11.74
C ALA A 288 -4.02 6.76 11.88
N ASP A 289 -3.75 7.59 10.86
CA ASP A 289 -4.24 8.96 10.80
C ASP A 289 -5.65 9.08 10.17
N GLN A 290 -6.23 7.97 9.70
CA GLN A 290 -7.55 7.86 9.06
C GLN A 290 -7.70 8.76 7.82
N LEU A 291 -6.65 8.83 6.99
CA LEU A 291 -6.67 9.70 5.81
C LEU A 291 -7.74 9.31 4.80
N HIS A 292 -8.09 8.02 4.72
CA HIS A 292 -9.14 7.53 3.82
C HIS A 292 -10.50 8.23 4.07
N SER A 293 -10.78 8.71 5.28
CA SER A 293 -12.03 9.39 5.65
C SER A 293 -11.86 10.88 5.91
N LYS A 294 -10.70 11.29 6.42
CA LYS A 294 -10.45 12.69 6.81
C LYS A 294 -9.91 13.56 5.68
N LEU A 295 -9.36 12.98 4.61
CA LEU A 295 -8.80 13.77 3.53
C LEU A 295 -9.89 14.14 2.50
N PRO A 296 -10.26 15.43 2.37
CA PRO A 296 -11.39 15.85 1.53
C PRO A 296 -11.04 15.99 0.05
N SER A 297 -9.75 16.04 -0.29
CA SER A 297 -9.27 16.27 -1.65
C SER A 297 -7.92 15.57 -1.89
N LYS A 298 -7.39 15.69 -3.12
CA LYS A 298 -6.10 15.12 -3.54
C LYS A 298 -4.98 15.48 -2.55
N MET A 299 -4.30 14.44 -2.05
CA MET A 299 -3.11 14.56 -1.24
C MET A 299 -2.00 15.26 -2.04
N SER A 300 -1.33 16.24 -1.43
CA SER A 300 -0.16 16.86 -2.06
C SER A 300 1.05 15.93 -1.99
N THR A 301 2.00 16.08 -2.91
CA THR A 301 3.27 15.32 -2.93
C THR A 301 4.03 15.45 -1.61
N SER A 302 4.08 16.65 -1.01
CA SER A 302 4.75 16.84 0.31
C SER A 302 4.08 16.05 1.43
N PHE A 303 2.76 15.91 1.39
CA PHE A 303 1.98 15.15 2.37
C PHE A 303 2.26 13.64 2.22
N LEU A 304 2.30 13.12 1.00
CA LEU A 304 2.74 11.75 0.74
C LEU A 304 4.18 11.53 1.26
N ILE A 305 5.10 12.45 0.96
CA ILE A 305 6.52 12.33 1.35
C ILE A 305 6.69 12.32 2.87
N TYR A 306 5.83 13.02 3.62
CA TYR A 306 5.82 12.89 5.07
C TYR A 306 5.67 11.42 5.51
N TYR A 307 4.69 10.68 4.96
CA TYR A 307 4.49 9.27 5.30
C TYR A 307 5.61 8.37 4.78
N LEU A 308 6.15 8.65 3.59
CA LEU A 308 7.33 7.96 3.06
C LEU A 308 8.54 8.14 4.00
N ASN A 309 8.81 9.37 4.46
CA ASN A 309 9.89 9.66 5.41
C ASN A 309 9.71 8.91 6.74
N GLN A 310 8.48 8.90 7.28
CA GLN A 310 8.19 8.18 8.52
C GLN A 310 8.42 6.67 8.38
N ALA A 311 7.98 6.07 7.26
CA ALA A 311 8.19 4.65 7.00
C ALA A 311 9.67 4.30 6.73
N ALA A 312 10.43 5.23 6.15
CA ALA A 312 11.85 5.07 5.83
C ALA A 312 12.77 5.35 7.03
N GLU A 313 12.24 5.99 8.08
CA GLU A 313 13.01 6.49 9.22
C GLU A 313 14.20 7.36 8.78
N THR A 314 14.04 8.10 7.68
CA THR A 314 15.08 8.88 7.02
C THR A 314 14.45 10.03 6.23
N ASP A 315 15.17 11.13 6.08
CA ASP A 315 14.73 12.25 5.26
C ASP A 315 14.90 11.98 3.76
N LEU A 316 13.79 11.81 3.03
CA LEU A 316 13.76 11.63 1.58
C LEU A 316 13.63 12.96 0.82
N ILE A 317 13.51 14.10 1.50
CA ILE A 317 13.37 15.40 0.83
C ILE A 317 14.51 15.63 -0.17
N PRO A 318 15.79 15.44 0.18
CA PRO A 318 16.88 15.62 -0.78
C PRO A 318 16.77 14.69 -2.00
N PHE A 319 16.26 13.47 -1.81
CA PHE A 319 16.00 12.55 -2.92
C PHE A 319 14.94 13.12 -3.86
N PHE A 320 13.80 13.57 -3.35
CA PHE A 320 12.74 14.14 -4.20
C PHE A 320 13.11 15.49 -4.82
N GLU A 321 13.88 16.33 -4.11
CA GLU A 321 14.42 17.58 -4.66
C GLU A 321 15.40 17.34 -5.80
N SER A 322 16.25 16.30 -5.71
CA SER A 322 17.14 15.89 -6.81
C SER A 322 16.37 15.47 -8.07
N LEU A 323 15.14 14.97 -7.89
CA LEU A 323 14.21 14.62 -8.95
C LEU A 323 13.29 15.79 -9.34
N HIS A 324 13.56 17.02 -8.88
CA HIS A 324 12.81 18.24 -9.19
C HIS A 324 11.35 18.27 -8.71
N PHE A 325 10.96 17.46 -7.73
CA PHE A 325 9.64 17.61 -7.11
C PHE A 325 9.57 18.87 -6.25
N LYS A 326 8.39 19.49 -6.18
CA LYS A 326 8.15 20.67 -5.34
C LYS A 326 7.73 20.21 -3.95
N VAL A 327 8.72 19.96 -3.11
CA VAL A 327 8.52 19.32 -1.81
C VAL A 327 8.94 20.24 -0.67
N ARG A 328 8.22 20.18 0.44
CA ARG A 328 8.60 20.85 1.68
C ARG A 328 8.50 19.88 2.84
N ARG A 329 9.31 20.11 3.87
CA ARG A 329 9.20 19.36 5.12
C ARG A 329 7.90 19.69 5.82
N LEU A 330 7.20 18.64 6.24
CA LEU A 330 5.97 18.72 7.02
C LEU A 330 6.16 17.95 8.33
N THR A 331 5.49 18.43 9.36
CA THR A 331 5.30 17.75 10.66
C THR A 331 3.93 17.09 10.71
N LYS A 332 3.69 16.25 11.72
CA LYS A 332 2.36 15.69 11.98
C LYS A 332 1.33 16.80 12.22
N GLU A 333 1.74 17.86 12.90
CA GLU A 333 0.91 19.02 13.20
C GLU A 333 0.51 19.76 11.92
N ASP A 334 1.44 19.94 10.97
CA ASP A 334 1.15 20.54 9.67
C ASP A 334 0.08 19.75 8.90
N ILE A 335 0.22 18.42 8.91
CA ILE A 335 -0.73 17.47 8.31
C ILE A 335 -2.12 17.63 8.93
N LEU A 336 -2.21 17.54 10.25
CA LEU A 336 -3.49 17.62 10.97
C LEU A 336 -4.12 19.01 10.84
N GLN A 337 -3.32 20.07 10.81
CA GLN A 337 -3.81 21.43 10.59
C GLN A 337 -4.36 21.58 9.18
N ASN A 338 -3.68 21.07 8.15
CA ASN A 338 -4.17 21.11 6.78
C ASN A 338 -5.51 20.39 6.64
N ILE A 339 -5.62 19.15 7.15
CA ILE A 339 -6.89 18.41 7.20
C ILE A 339 -8.00 19.24 7.85
N ARG A 340 -7.74 19.84 9.01
CA ARG A 340 -8.73 20.66 9.72
C ARG A 340 -9.13 21.92 8.94
N GLN A 341 -8.22 22.51 8.18
CA GLN A 341 -8.50 23.70 7.38
C GLN A 341 -9.32 23.35 6.14
N THR A 342 -9.03 22.23 5.48
CA THR A 342 -9.72 21.81 4.26
C THR A 342 -11.08 21.15 4.55
N ASN A 343 -11.30 20.62 5.76
CA ASN A 343 -12.58 20.04 6.17
C ASN A 343 -13.60 21.04 6.73
N ARG A 344 -13.22 22.31 6.93
CA ARG A 344 -14.15 23.40 7.28
C ARG A 344 -14.91 23.84 6.05
#